data_AF-A0A7U0N808-F1
#
_entry.id   AF-A0A7U0N808-F1
#
_cell.length_a   1.000
_cell.length_b   1.000
_cell.length_c   1.000
_cell.angle_alpha   90.00
_cell.angle_beta   90.00
_cell.angle_gamma   90.00
#
_symmetry.space_group_name_H-M   'P 1'
#
loop_
_entity.id
_entity.type
_entity.pdbx_description
1 polymer ?
#
loop_
_entity_poly.entity_id
_entity_poly.type
_entity_poly.pdbx_seq_one_letter_code
_entity_poly.pdbx_strand_id
1 'polypeptide(L)'
;MASGWAAEGAVQDQIDSTVDDAVQRARQALGHGESEHYCQECGEEIPLARRQALQGVRYCLACQTELDKKQAASSLYNRRGSKDSQLR
;
A
#
# COMPACT_ATOMS: atom_id res chain seq x y z
N MET A 1 -21.33 14.22 -40.03
CA MET A 1 -20.52 13.12 -39.50
C MET A 1 -20.27 13.41 -38.03
N ALA A 2 -20.68 12.53 -37.12
CA ALA A 2 -20.74 12.80 -35.68
C ALA A 2 -19.41 12.45 -35.00
N SER A 3 -18.61 13.46 -34.69
CA SER A 3 -17.50 13.40 -33.73
C SER A 3 -17.97 14.09 -32.45
N GLY A 4 -18.51 13.36 -31.48
CA GLY A 4 -19.15 14.01 -30.34
C GLY A 4 -19.45 13.14 -29.12
N TRP A 5 -18.67 12.08 -28.84
CA TRP A 5 -18.90 11.22 -27.67
C TRP A 5 -17.63 10.87 -26.89
N ALA A 6 -16.64 11.76 -26.85
CA ALA A 6 -15.60 11.71 -25.84
C ALA A 6 -15.31 13.15 -25.43
N ALA A 7 -15.67 13.52 -24.20
CA ALA A 7 -15.18 14.76 -23.62
C ALA A 7 -13.65 14.69 -23.67
N GLU A 8 -12.98 15.67 -24.26
CA GLU A 8 -11.52 15.70 -24.45
C GLU A 8 -10.68 15.68 -23.14
N GLY A 9 -11.30 15.42 -21.99
CA GLY A 9 -10.65 15.23 -20.69
C GLY A 9 -10.84 13.84 -20.06
N ALA A 10 -11.70 12.96 -20.59
CA ALA A 10 -12.08 11.72 -19.89
C ALA A 10 -10.91 10.75 -19.63
N VAL A 11 -9.89 10.76 -20.51
CA VAL A 11 -8.65 10.00 -20.31
C VAL A 11 -7.76 10.64 -19.25
N GLN A 12 -7.71 11.98 -19.21
CA GLN A 12 -6.95 12.72 -18.21
C GLN A 12 -7.56 12.53 -16.82
N ASP A 13 -8.89 12.58 -16.71
CA ASP A 13 -9.61 12.32 -15.46
C ASP A 13 -9.37 10.88 -14.95
N GLN A 14 -9.25 9.91 -15.87
CA GLN A 14 -8.92 8.52 -15.53
C GLN A 14 -7.46 8.39 -15.02
N ILE A 15 -6.52 9.14 -15.61
CA ILE A 15 -5.12 9.17 -15.15
C ILE A 15 -5.06 9.80 -13.76
N ASP A 16 -5.70 10.95 -13.58
CA ASP A 16 -5.66 11.71 -12.33
C ASP A 16 -6.30 10.92 -11.18
N SER A 17 -7.44 10.27 -11.40
CA SER A 17 -8.05 9.39 -10.39
C SER A 17 -7.16 8.19 -10.02
N THR A 18 -6.49 7.58 -11.00
CA THR A 18 -5.58 6.45 -10.73
C THR A 18 -4.36 6.88 -9.91
N VAL A 19 -3.83 8.07 -10.18
CA VAL A 19 -2.71 8.65 -9.43
C VAL A 19 -3.14 9.00 -8.01
N ASP A 20 -4.28 9.68 -7.85
CA ASP A 20 -4.75 10.09 -6.52
C ASP A 20 -5.04 8.88 -5.64
N ASP A 21 -5.67 7.82 -6.17
CA ASP A 21 -5.86 6.55 -5.45
C ASP A 21 -4.54 5.89 -5.03
N ALA A 22 -3.50 5.96 -5.86
CA ALA A 22 -2.18 5.45 -5.50
C ALA A 22 -1.54 6.29 -4.38
N VAL A 23 -1.68 7.61 -4.44
CA VAL A 23 -1.18 8.54 -3.41
C VAL A 23 -1.92 8.36 -2.09
N GLN A 24 -3.26 8.25 -2.12
CA GLN A 24 -4.07 8.03 -0.92
C GLN A 24 -3.72 6.69 -0.26
N ARG A 25 -3.53 5.61 -1.03
CA ARG A 25 -3.05 4.33 -0.49
C ARG A 25 -1.66 4.45 0.15
N ALA A 26 -0.73 5.13 -0.51
CA ALA A 26 0.60 5.36 0.06
C ALA A 26 0.52 6.14 1.37
N ARG A 27 -0.33 7.18 1.43
CA ARG A 27 -0.57 7.96 2.65
C ARG A 27 -1.21 7.15 3.76
N GLN A 28 -2.18 6.29 3.46
CA GLN A 28 -2.80 5.40 4.45
C GLN A 28 -1.87 4.29 4.94
N ALA A 29 -0.91 3.88 4.11
CA ALA A 29 0.11 2.91 4.49
C ALA A 29 1.18 3.51 5.42
N LEU A 30 1.29 4.85 5.48
CA LEU A 30 2.10 5.50 6.50
C LEU A 30 1.43 5.31 7.85
N GLY A 31 2.08 4.55 8.72
CA GLY A 31 1.61 4.33 10.08
C GLY A 31 1.46 5.66 10.81
N HIS A 32 0.28 5.87 11.37
CA HIS A 32 -0.02 6.94 12.31
C HIS A 32 -0.04 6.35 13.73
N GLY A 33 0.73 6.95 14.64
CA GLY A 33 0.78 6.58 16.06
C GLY A 33 2.19 6.42 16.62
N GLU A 34 2.25 6.08 17.91
CA GLU A 34 3.49 5.75 18.60
C GLU A 34 4.06 4.41 18.13
N SER A 35 5.38 4.36 17.94
CA SER A 35 6.08 3.14 17.51
C SER A 35 6.33 2.24 18.71
N GLU A 36 6.16 0.94 18.54
CA GLU A 36 6.33 0.01 19.63
C GLU A 36 7.78 -0.15 20.08
N HIS A 37 7.94 -0.41 21.37
CA HIS A 37 9.25 -0.63 21.99
C HIS A 37 9.77 -2.04 21.70
N TYR A 38 8.87 -3.02 21.57
CA TYR A 38 9.20 -4.43 21.38
C TYR A 38 8.51 -4.98 20.14
N CYS A 39 9.19 -5.86 19.42
CA CYS A 39 8.67 -6.54 18.24
C CYS A 39 7.55 -7.51 18.63
N GLN A 40 6.41 -7.44 17.96
CA GLN A 40 5.27 -8.33 18.24
C GLN A 40 5.51 -9.79 17.81
N GLU A 41 6.50 -10.08 16.96
CA GLU A 41 6.78 -11.42 16.45
C GLU A 41 7.89 -12.13 17.22
N CYS A 42 9.01 -11.46 17.49
CA CYS A 42 10.16 -12.04 18.18
C CYS A 42 10.38 -11.53 19.62
N GLY A 43 9.71 -10.46 20.03
CA GLY A 43 9.88 -9.85 21.35
C GLY A 43 11.16 -9.00 21.53
N GLU A 44 11.99 -8.85 20.48
CA GLU A 44 13.21 -8.03 20.55
C GLU A 44 12.90 -6.54 20.60
N GLU A 45 13.80 -5.76 21.22
CA GLU A 45 13.71 -4.31 21.26
C GLU A 45 13.84 -3.69 19.85
N ILE A 46 12.89 -2.83 19.50
CA ILE A 46 12.92 -2.09 18.24
C ILE A 46 13.90 -0.92 18.38
N PRO A 47 14.95 -0.84 17.53
CA PRO A 47 15.96 0.20 17.64
C PRO A 47 15.33 1.60 17.45
N LEU A 48 15.83 2.58 18.22
CA LEU A 48 15.33 3.97 18.20
C LEU A 48 15.36 4.57 16.79
N ALA A 49 16.39 4.28 16.00
CA ALA A 49 16.51 4.74 14.62
C ALA A 49 15.30 4.33 13.76
N ARG A 50 14.74 3.13 13.99
CA ARG A 50 13.56 2.63 13.26
C ARG A 50 12.28 3.31 13.75
N ARG A 51 12.15 3.53 15.06
CA ARG A 51 11.02 4.24 15.67
C ARG A 51 10.95 5.71 15.24
N GLN A 52 12.09 6.34 14.99
CA GLN A 52 12.17 7.71 14.48
C GLN A 52 11.91 7.79 12.97
N ALA A 53 12.39 6.81 12.20
CA ALA A 53 12.22 6.79 10.74
C ALA A 53 10.77 6.49 10.31
N LEU A 54 10.07 5.64 11.06
CA LEU A 54 8.71 5.23 10.76
C LEU A 54 7.85 5.40 12.02
N GLN A 55 6.72 6.09 11.88
CA GLN A 55 5.71 6.23 12.92
C GLN A 55 4.85 4.96 12.94
N GLY A 56 4.57 4.41 14.13
CA GLY A 56 3.75 3.21 14.30
C GLY A 56 4.43 1.88 13.95
N VAL A 57 5.75 1.76 14.09
CA VAL A 57 6.46 0.48 13.83
C VAL A 57 6.05 -0.59 14.84
N ARG A 58 5.65 -1.77 14.35
CA ARG A 58 5.25 -2.92 15.19
C ARG A 58 6.24 -4.09 15.18
N TYR A 59 7.14 -4.12 14.21
CA TYR A 59 8.06 -5.23 13.96
C TYR A 59 9.51 -4.75 13.87
N CYS A 60 10.44 -5.61 14.29
CA CYS A 60 11.87 -5.36 14.10
C CYS A 60 12.25 -5.44 12.61
N LEU A 61 13.46 -5.00 12.29
CA LEU A 61 14.03 -5.04 10.93
C LEU A 61 13.97 -6.44 10.33
N ALA A 62 14.43 -7.46 11.07
CA ALA A 62 14.50 -8.82 10.57
C ALA A 62 13.10 -9.37 10.24
N CYS A 63 12.19 -9.31 11.20
CA CYS A 63 10.79 -9.74 11.04
C CYS A 63 10.09 -9.06 9.87
N GLN A 64 10.20 -7.72 9.78
CA GLN A 64 9.54 -6.99 8.69
C GLN A 64 10.14 -7.33 7.32
N THR A 65 11.46 -7.56 7.24
CA THR A 65 12.10 -7.95 5.97
C THR A 65 11.59 -9.31 5.48
N GLU A 66 11.36 -10.25 6.38
CA GLU A 66 10.80 -11.57 6.04
C GLU A 66 9.32 -11.49 5.65
N LEU A 67 8.54 -10.64 6.32
CA LEU A 67 7.14 -10.37 5.95
C LEU A 67 7.04 -9.71 4.57
N ASP A 68 7.85 -8.69 4.30
CA ASP A 68 7.85 -8.00 3.00
C ASP A 68 8.22 -8.94 1.86
N LYS A 69 9.20 -9.85 2.05
CA LYS A 69 9.52 -10.89 1.07
C LYS A 69 8.32 -11.80 0.77
N LYS A 70 7.60 -12.24 1.81
CA LYS A 70 6.38 -13.05 1.64
C LYS A 70 5.26 -12.27 0.93
N GLN A 71 5.13 -10.97 1.22
CA GLN A 71 4.10 -10.13 0.65
C GLN A 71 4.36 -9.78 -0.82
N ALA A 72 5.62 -9.49 -1.18
CA ALA A 72 6.04 -9.29 -2.57
C ALA A 72 5.79 -10.52 -3.45
N ALA A 73 5.87 -11.73 -2.90
CA ALA A 73 5.51 -12.95 -3.61
C ALA A 73 4.00 -13.11 -3.85
N SER A 74 3.14 -12.49 -3.02
CA SER A 74 1.67 -12.61 -3.09
C SER A 74 0.96 -11.48 -3.84
N SER A 75 1.67 -10.42 -4.24
CA SER A 75 1.09 -9.24 -4.92
C SER A 75 0.69 -9.47 -6.38
N LEU A 76 0.64 -10.72 -6.85
CA LEU A 76 0.23 -11.08 -8.21
C LEU A 76 -1.30 -11.01 -8.44
N TYR A 77 -2.08 -10.77 -7.38
CA TYR A 77 -3.54 -10.76 -7.49
C TYR A 77 -4.07 -9.40 -7.97
N ASN A 78 -4.48 -9.33 -9.23
CA ASN A 78 -5.08 -8.14 -9.84
C ASN A 78 -6.52 -7.93 -9.34
N ARG A 79 -6.68 -7.18 -8.25
CA ARG A 79 -7.98 -6.85 -7.65
C ARG A 79 -8.87 -5.95 -8.54
N ARG A 80 -8.39 -5.49 -9.71
CA ARG A 80 -9.17 -4.68 -10.66
C ARG A 80 -9.96 -5.50 -11.69
N GLY A 81 -9.80 -6.83 -11.74
CA GLY A 81 -10.76 -7.67 -12.48
C GLY A 81 -12.16 -7.49 -11.91
N SER A 82 -13.24 -7.68 -12.69
CA SER A 82 -14.58 -7.57 -12.10
C SER A 82 -14.70 -8.56 -10.93
N LYS A 83 -15.49 -8.21 -9.91
CA LYS A 83 -15.77 -9.10 -8.79
C LYS A 83 -16.27 -10.48 -9.28
N ASP A 84 -16.97 -10.50 -10.42
CA ASP A 84 -17.41 -11.71 -11.12
C ASP A 84 -16.29 -12.52 -11.81
N SER A 85 -15.20 -11.88 -12.26
CA SER A 85 -14.06 -12.60 -12.85
C SER A 85 -13.07 -13.14 -11.81
N GLN A 86 -13.22 -12.73 -10.54
CA GLN A 86 -12.32 -13.06 -9.44
C GLN A 86 -12.88 -14.13 -8.47
N LEU A 87 -14.19 -14.43 -8.53
CA LEU A 87 -14.91 -15.33 -7.61
C LEU A 87 -15.40 -16.64 -8.26
N ARG A 88 -14.69 -17.17 -9.26
CA ARG A 88 -14.89 -18.56 -9.73
C ARG A 88 -13.85 -19.49 -9.15
#